data_AF-A0A6I3JGA6-F1
#
_entry.id   AF-A0A6I3JGA6-F1
#
_cell.length_a   1.000
_cell.length_b   1.000
_cell.length_c   1.000
_cell.angle_alpha   90.00
_cell.angle_beta   90.00
_cell.angle_gamma   90.00
#
_symmetry.space_group_name_H-M   'P 1'
#
loop_
_entity.id
_entity.type
_entity.pdbx_description
1 polymer ?
#
loop_
_entity_poly.entity_id
_entity_poly.type
_entity_poly.pdbx_seq_one_letter_code
_entity_poly.pdbx_strand_id
1 'polypeptide(L)'
;MHRGVHGLFALVALATIVSLVVLWPQPANVPEGPGRPGGIPQPTGPSATGPSGLPTGGSSGGPTGGPTGGATGGPGSPGSPGLPTLPTEPAQTCIDPAPDGLVVLSFNIHGGLGAGGQDLERIAREIKAWDADVVLLQEVDRFRARSGFVDQPTWLGTRLGMNAVYGRNVVRLPERRGAPRAEYGTALLSRLPVRRWENRMLPRQRGQEQRGLLRATLDLAGRPLDVYNTHLQHTRGTIRIAQLKAARRIVARRSGPGTPFVLGGDLNATPDSPALGVTRSFALDPWPVVGEGEGLTVPARVPRRRIDYVLHSPHLLPTSAQALRSAISDHRAVRVTFDVPRPGCGR
;
A
#
# COMPACT_ATOMS: atom_id res chain seq x y z
N MET A 1 -59.15 -64.21 21.49
CA MET A 1 -59.44 -64.00 20.04
C MET A 1 -59.52 -62.48 19.87
N HIS A 2 -58.75 -61.72 19.10
CA HIS A 2 -57.91 -61.96 17.91
C HIS A 2 -56.82 -60.83 17.85
N ARG A 3 -55.59 -61.21 17.47
CA ARG A 3 -54.47 -60.52 16.74
C ARG A 3 -54.62 -59.00 16.43
N GLY A 4 -53.63 -58.11 16.56
CA GLY A 4 -52.21 -58.16 16.19
C GLY A 4 -51.96 -57.44 14.84
N VAL A 5 -50.93 -56.57 14.74
CA VAL A 5 -49.98 -56.32 13.60
C VAL A 5 -49.42 -54.88 13.56
N HIS A 6 -48.12 -54.83 13.27
CA HIS A 6 -47.14 -53.74 13.23
C HIS A 6 -47.26 -52.76 12.03
N GLY A 7 -46.59 -51.60 12.11
CA GLY A 7 -46.24 -50.78 10.95
C GLY A 7 -45.41 -49.52 11.26
N LEU A 8 -44.17 -49.51 10.77
CA LEU A 8 -43.13 -48.46 10.86
C LEU A 8 -43.21 -47.47 9.66
N PHE A 9 -42.39 -46.40 9.69
CA PHE A 9 -42.00 -45.42 8.64
C PHE A 9 -42.83 -44.13 8.54
N ALA A 10 -42.33 -42.97 8.11
CA ALA A 10 -41.06 -42.23 8.16
C ALA A 10 -41.29 -40.90 7.40
N LEU A 11 -40.78 -39.79 7.93
CA LEU A 11 -40.27 -38.57 7.26
C LEU A 11 -41.04 -37.92 6.07
N VAL A 12 -41.28 -36.60 6.19
CA VAL A 12 -40.68 -35.49 5.40
C VAL A 12 -41.57 -34.24 5.57
N ALA A 13 -41.05 -33.21 6.25
CA ALA A 13 -41.63 -31.87 6.26
C ALA A 13 -40.87 -30.99 5.26
N LEU A 14 -41.54 -30.60 4.17
CA LEU A 14 -41.03 -29.71 3.14
C LEU A 14 -41.36 -28.26 3.55
N ALA A 15 -40.36 -27.43 3.86
CA ALA A 15 -40.55 -26.00 4.08
C ALA A 15 -40.09 -25.23 2.83
N THR A 16 -41.04 -24.58 2.18
CA THR A 16 -40.88 -23.69 1.02
C THR A 16 -40.24 -22.36 1.45
N ILE A 17 -39.11 -22.01 0.83
CA ILE A 17 -38.47 -20.69 0.98
C ILE A 17 -38.99 -19.78 -0.15
N VAL A 18 -39.76 -18.75 0.22
CA VAL A 18 -40.15 -17.65 -0.68
C VAL A 18 -38.94 -16.73 -0.85
N SER A 19 -38.43 -16.61 -2.07
CA SER A 19 -37.41 -15.63 -2.45
C SER A 19 -38.08 -14.34 -2.90
N LEU A 20 -37.94 -13.27 -2.11
CA LEU A 20 -38.31 -11.91 -2.51
C LEU A 20 -37.21 -11.32 -3.41
N VAL A 21 -37.48 -11.28 -4.71
CA VAL A 21 -36.69 -10.53 -5.69
C VAL A 21 -37.13 -9.07 -5.60
N VAL A 22 -36.26 -8.21 -5.06
CA VAL A 22 -36.42 -6.75 -5.13
C VAL A 22 -35.93 -6.31 -6.51
N LEU A 23 -36.87 -5.98 -7.40
CA LEU A 23 -36.61 -5.38 -8.69
C LEU A 23 -36.16 -3.91 -8.50
N TRP A 24 -34.94 -3.62 -8.92
CA TRP A 24 -34.45 -2.25 -9.06
C TRP A 24 -34.99 -1.65 -10.36
N PRO A 25 -35.59 -0.44 -10.35
CA PRO A 25 -36.12 0.18 -11.55
C PRO A 25 -35.00 0.57 -12.52
N GLN A 26 -35.15 0.17 -13.79
CA GLN A 26 -34.28 0.59 -14.89
C GLN A 26 -34.51 2.08 -15.18
N PRO A 27 -33.47 2.87 -15.47
CA PRO A 27 -33.65 4.24 -15.93
C PRO A 27 -34.29 4.23 -17.33
N ALA A 28 -35.32 5.06 -17.51
CA ALA A 28 -36.05 5.23 -18.74
C ALA A 28 -35.15 5.75 -19.88
N ASN A 29 -35.35 5.22 -21.08
CA ASN A 29 -34.79 5.72 -22.33
C ASN A 29 -35.11 7.20 -22.50
N VAL A 30 -34.08 8.03 -22.64
CA VAL A 30 -34.21 9.42 -23.09
C VAL A 30 -34.13 9.42 -24.62
N PRO A 31 -35.08 10.05 -25.34
CA PRO A 31 -35.01 10.12 -26.79
C PRO A 31 -33.89 11.08 -27.25
N GLU A 32 -33.16 10.67 -28.28
CA GLU A 32 -32.16 11.50 -28.96
C GLU A 32 -32.84 12.72 -29.61
N GLY A 33 -32.37 13.91 -29.24
CA GLY A 33 -32.71 15.19 -29.87
C GLY A 33 -31.59 15.64 -30.83
N PRO A 34 -31.90 16.55 -31.79
CA PRO A 34 -31.20 16.66 -33.05
C PRO A 34 -29.84 17.36 -32.97
N GLY A 35 -28.99 17.05 -33.95
CA GLY A 35 -27.58 17.41 -34.03
C GLY A 35 -27.24 18.91 -34.00
N ARG A 36 -25.97 19.18 -33.68
CA ARG A 36 -25.32 20.48 -33.86
C ARG A 36 -24.21 20.40 -34.91
N PRO A 37 -24.08 21.40 -35.81
CA PRO A 37 -23.00 21.49 -36.79
C PRO A 37 -21.81 22.34 -36.29
N GLY A 38 -20.62 22.08 -36.84
CA GLY A 38 -19.42 22.94 -36.85
C GLY A 38 -18.59 22.91 -35.55
N GLY A 39 -17.28 22.65 -35.52
CA GLY A 39 -16.23 22.84 -36.52
C GLY A 39 -15.50 24.16 -36.25
N ILE A 40 -14.41 24.15 -35.46
CA ILE A 40 -13.39 25.21 -35.42
C ILE A 40 -12.00 24.56 -35.27
N PRO A 41 -10.95 25.03 -35.97
CA PRO A 41 -9.75 24.27 -36.31
C PRO A 41 -8.57 24.46 -35.34
N GLN A 42 -7.63 23.51 -35.40
CA GLN A 42 -6.30 23.58 -34.82
C GLN A 42 -5.40 24.61 -35.53
N PRO A 43 -4.47 25.27 -34.83
CA PRO A 43 -3.34 25.94 -35.46
C PRO A 43 -2.12 25.01 -35.59
N THR A 44 -1.71 24.81 -36.85
CA THR A 44 -0.41 24.30 -37.28
C THR A 44 0.63 25.42 -37.32
N GLY A 45 1.89 25.14 -36.95
CA GLY A 45 3.05 25.96 -37.30
C GLY A 45 4.38 25.36 -36.82
N PRO A 46 5.50 25.54 -37.56
CA PRO A 46 6.49 24.48 -37.74
C PRO A 46 7.88 24.70 -37.10
N SER A 47 8.63 23.60 -37.17
CA SER A 47 10.05 23.31 -36.95
C SER A 47 11.10 24.42 -37.08
N ALA A 48 12.16 24.31 -36.26
CA ALA A 48 13.50 24.80 -36.58
C ALA A 48 14.56 23.72 -36.30
N THR A 49 15.47 23.62 -37.26
CA THR A 49 16.61 22.71 -37.48
C THR A 49 17.79 22.95 -36.53
N GLY A 50 18.67 21.93 -36.38
CA GLY A 50 19.93 21.92 -35.59
C GLY A 50 21.06 22.82 -36.16
N PRO A 51 22.38 22.48 -36.05
CA PRO A 51 23.00 21.20 -35.66
C PRO A 51 24.29 21.27 -34.77
N SER A 52 24.81 20.08 -34.43
CA SER A 52 26.22 19.61 -34.43
C SER A 52 27.34 20.28 -33.60
N GLY A 53 28.16 19.43 -32.95
CA GLY A 53 29.61 19.69 -32.79
C GLY A 53 30.29 19.09 -31.55
N LEU A 54 30.86 17.89 -31.68
CA LEU A 54 32.00 17.39 -30.88
C LEU A 54 33.33 17.99 -31.43
N PRO A 55 34.38 18.16 -30.61
CA PRO A 55 35.52 17.21 -30.59
C PRO A 55 36.11 17.02 -29.16
N THR A 56 36.62 15.87 -28.70
CA THR A 56 37.88 15.11 -28.94
C THR A 56 39.22 15.86 -28.82
N GLY A 57 40.11 15.32 -27.96
CA GLY A 57 41.57 15.56 -27.90
C GLY A 57 41.98 16.47 -26.74
N GLY A 58 43.05 16.25 -25.98
CA GLY A 58 44.17 15.31 -26.06
C GLY A 58 45.21 15.67 -24.99
N SER A 59 46.01 14.67 -24.62
CA SER A 59 47.16 14.66 -23.71
C SER A 59 48.25 15.71 -24.01
N SER A 60 48.97 16.15 -22.97
CA SER A 60 50.46 16.07 -22.81
C SER A 60 51.09 17.31 -22.14
N GLY A 61 52.13 17.06 -21.32
CA GLY A 61 53.20 18.04 -21.05
C GLY A 61 53.57 18.29 -19.58
N GLY A 62 54.61 17.61 -19.08
CA GLY A 62 55.57 18.26 -18.16
C GLY A 62 56.49 19.23 -18.96
N PRO A 63 57.62 19.75 -18.45
CA PRO A 63 58.35 19.33 -17.25
C PRO A 63 59.04 20.48 -16.43
N THR A 64 59.84 20.06 -15.43
CA THR A 64 61.13 20.62 -14.94
C THR A 64 61.25 22.02 -14.33
N GLY A 65 61.88 22.07 -13.14
CA GLY A 65 62.63 23.22 -12.66
C GLY A 65 62.96 23.20 -11.15
N GLY A 66 64.10 22.61 -10.75
CA GLY A 66 64.85 23.10 -9.58
C GLY A 66 65.69 24.34 -9.97
N PRO A 67 66.55 24.95 -9.11
CA PRO A 67 67.24 24.32 -7.96
C PRO A 67 67.53 25.22 -6.71
N THR A 68 68.08 24.57 -5.68
CA THR A 68 69.17 24.96 -4.74
C THR A 68 69.13 26.20 -3.82
N GLY A 69 69.45 25.91 -2.54
CA GLY A 69 70.06 26.79 -1.53
C GLY A 69 69.56 26.38 -0.13
N GLY A 70 70.32 26.03 0.90
CA GLY A 70 71.74 26.21 1.21
C GLY A 70 71.88 26.72 2.65
N ALA A 71 71.98 25.80 3.61
CA ALA A 71 72.53 25.86 4.98
C ALA A 71 72.16 26.99 5.98
N THR A 72 71.84 26.61 7.23
CA THR A 72 72.72 26.74 8.42
C THR A 72 72.00 26.21 9.67
N GLY A 73 72.76 25.58 10.57
CA GLY A 73 72.24 24.90 11.76
C GLY A 73 72.12 25.78 13.01
N GLY A 74 71.38 25.26 13.99
CA GLY A 74 71.27 25.74 15.37
C GLY A 74 70.76 24.62 16.28
N PRO A 75 71.13 24.61 17.58
CA PRO A 75 71.22 23.40 18.41
C PRO A 75 69.89 22.98 19.06
N GLY A 76 69.86 21.71 19.46
CA GLY A 76 68.66 20.99 19.88
C GLY A 76 67.96 21.48 21.14
N SER A 77 66.66 21.22 21.18
CA SER A 77 65.83 21.19 22.39
C SER A 77 65.38 19.75 22.65
N PRO A 78 65.33 19.29 23.92
CA PRO A 78 64.94 17.94 24.27
C PRO A 78 63.44 17.72 24.04
N GLY A 79 63.09 16.53 23.55
CA GLY A 79 61.78 16.16 23.06
C GLY A 79 60.66 16.23 24.12
N SER A 80 59.53 16.76 23.69
CA SER A 80 58.24 16.43 24.30
C SER A 80 57.82 15.05 23.81
N PRO A 81 57.28 14.15 24.66
CA PRO A 81 56.72 12.90 24.19
C PRO A 81 55.50 13.22 23.32
N GLY A 82 55.58 12.87 22.03
CA GLY A 82 54.46 12.98 21.12
C GLY A 82 53.28 12.14 21.63
N LEU A 83 52.11 12.76 21.77
CA LEU A 83 50.85 12.04 21.89
C LEU A 83 50.73 11.09 20.69
N PRO A 84 50.30 9.83 20.88
CA PRO A 84 50.09 8.92 19.77
C PRO A 84 49.03 9.51 18.83
N THR A 85 49.43 9.89 17.63
CA THR A 85 48.50 10.14 16.53
C THR A 85 47.79 8.82 16.25
N LEU A 86 46.55 8.71 16.69
CA LEU A 86 45.67 7.63 16.27
C LEU A 86 45.60 7.66 14.73
N PRO A 87 45.62 6.50 14.05
CA PRO A 87 45.41 6.44 12.62
C PRO A 87 44.07 7.14 12.32
N THR A 88 44.11 8.24 11.58
CA THR A 88 42.89 8.78 10.97
C THR A 88 42.58 7.87 9.80
N GLU A 89 41.89 6.76 10.09
CA GLU A 89 41.21 5.98 9.06
C GLU A 89 40.37 6.96 8.24
N PRO A 90 40.47 6.97 6.89
CA PRO A 90 39.63 7.83 6.08
C PRO A 90 38.18 7.48 6.42
N ALA A 91 37.41 8.48 6.87
CA ALA A 91 35.99 8.31 7.14
C ALA A 91 35.35 7.69 5.89
N GLN A 92 35.00 6.39 5.98
CA GLN A 92 34.27 5.73 4.93
C GLN A 92 32.97 6.49 4.78
N THR A 93 32.82 7.21 3.66
CA THR A 93 31.56 7.83 3.27
C THR A 93 30.61 6.68 3.02
N CYS A 94 29.82 6.29 4.03
CA CYS A 94 28.78 5.30 3.84
C CYS A 94 27.75 5.95 2.91
N ILE A 95 27.76 5.56 1.63
CA ILE A 95 26.61 5.79 0.76
C ILE A 95 25.55 4.81 1.22
N ASP A 96 24.79 5.20 2.24
CA ASP A 96 23.67 4.40 2.72
C ASP A 96 22.50 4.58 1.74
N PRO A 97 21.98 3.51 1.10
CA PRO A 97 20.87 3.61 0.13
C PRO A 97 19.50 3.75 0.80
N ALA A 98 19.45 4.08 2.09
CA ALA A 98 18.19 4.28 2.80
C ALA A 98 17.45 5.48 2.18
N PRO A 99 16.20 5.32 1.72
CA PRO A 99 15.44 6.44 1.17
C PRO A 99 15.27 7.51 2.26
N ASP A 100 15.26 8.78 1.85
CA ASP A 100 15.15 9.94 2.76
C ASP A 100 13.86 9.92 3.60
N GLY A 101 12.89 9.09 3.22
CA GLY A 101 11.72 8.72 4.01
C GLY A 101 11.08 7.44 3.46
N LEU A 102 10.10 6.90 4.20
CA LEU A 102 9.26 5.78 3.79
C LEU A 102 7.85 6.30 3.52
N VAL A 103 7.38 6.19 2.28
CA VAL A 103 6.02 6.58 1.91
C VAL A 103 5.13 5.35 1.85
N VAL A 104 4.11 5.30 2.71
CA VAL A 104 3.10 4.24 2.71
C VAL A 104 1.73 4.79 2.30
N LEU A 105 1.10 4.08 1.37
CA LEU A 105 -0.21 4.39 0.84
C LEU A 105 -1.21 3.29 1.24
N SER A 106 -2.40 3.67 1.72
CA SER A 106 -3.56 2.77 1.84
C SER A 106 -4.64 3.19 0.85
N PHE A 107 -5.14 2.26 0.04
CA PHE A 107 -6.10 2.58 -1.01
C PHE A 107 -7.07 1.42 -1.30
N ASN A 108 -8.35 1.63 -0.98
CA ASN A 108 -9.42 0.77 -1.48
C ASN A 108 -9.66 1.12 -2.96
N ILE A 109 -9.45 0.14 -3.86
CA ILE A 109 -9.54 0.36 -5.32
C ILE A 109 -10.90 -0.01 -5.91
N HIS A 110 -11.85 -0.47 -5.09
CA HIS A 110 -13.18 -0.89 -5.52
C HIS A 110 -13.18 -1.86 -6.72
N GLY A 111 -12.27 -2.85 -6.73
CA GLY A 111 -12.08 -3.77 -7.87
C GLY A 111 -11.57 -3.12 -9.15
N GLY A 112 -11.07 -1.88 -9.06
CA GLY A 112 -10.71 -1.05 -10.20
C GLY A 112 -11.92 -0.53 -10.99
N LEU A 113 -13.11 -0.55 -10.39
CA LEU A 113 -14.37 -0.18 -11.03
C LEU A 113 -14.67 1.30 -10.80
N GLY A 114 -14.80 2.06 -11.89
CA GLY A 114 -15.31 3.43 -11.87
C GLY A 114 -16.59 3.57 -12.68
N ALA A 115 -17.05 4.82 -12.87
CA ALA A 115 -18.28 5.12 -13.62
C ALA A 115 -18.29 4.60 -15.07
N GLY A 116 -17.10 4.41 -15.68
CA GLY A 116 -16.93 3.87 -17.03
C GLY A 116 -16.61 2.37 -17.10
N GLY A 117 -16.71 1.64 -15.98
CA GLY A 117 -16.27 0.25 -15.87
C GLY A 117 -14.86 0.11 -15.29
N GLN A 118 -14.19 -1.01 -15.57
CA GLN A 118 -12.86 -1.26 -15.02
C GLN A 118 -11.79 -0.39 -15.69
N ASP A 119 -10.93 0.26 -14.89
CA ASP A 119 -9.77 1.02 -15.39
C ASP A 119 -8.56 0.91 -14.42
N LEU A 120 -7.86 -0.22 -14.50
CA LEU A 120 -6.64 -0.47 -13.71
C LEU A 120 -5.47 0.43 -14.11
N GLU A 121 -5.43 0.89 -15.36
CA GLU A 121 -4.40 1.85 -15.81
C GLU A 121 -4.54 3.19 -15.10
N ARG A 122 -5.77 3.67 -14.86
CA ARG A 122 -5.98 4.87 -14.04
C ARG A 122 -5.55 4.66 -12.60
N ILE A 123 -5.87 3.52 -11.99
CA ILE A 123 -5.36 3.17 -10.65
C ILE A 123 -3.83 3.20 -10.61
N ALA A 124 -3.17 2.58 -11.59
CA ALA A 124 -1.71 2.58 -11.68
C ALA A 124 -1.13 4.00 -11.86
N ARG A 125 -1.75 4.85 -12.69
CA ARG A 125 -1.33 6.25 -12.85
C ARG A 125 -1.46 7.04 -11.56
N GLU A 126 -2.56 6.88 -10.82
CA GLU A 126 -2.77 7.54 -9.52
C GLU A 126 -1.72 7.09 -8.49
N ILE A 127 -1.51 5.78 -8.33
CA ILE A 127 -0.50 5.23 -7.42
C ILE A 127 0.91 5.73 -7.79
N LYS A 128 1.25 5.75 -9.08
CA LYS A 128 2.55 6.26 -9.56
C LYS A 128 2.70 7.75 -9.25
N ALA A 129 1.66 8.55 -9.43
CA ALA A 129 1.69 9.99 -9.16
C ALA A 129 1.81 10.32 -7.66
N TRP A 130 1.30 9.46 -6.78
CA TRP A 130 1.41 9.62 -5.33
C TRP A 130 2.74 9.12 -4.73
N ASP A 131 3.57 8.49 -5.57
CA ASP A 131 4.96 8.11 -5.31
C ASP A 131 5.17 7.40 -3.98
N ALA A 132 4.49 6.26 -3.81
CA ALA A 132 4.59 5.45 -2.61
C ALA A 132 5.60 4.30 -2.75
N ASP A 133 6.30 4.00 -1.66
CA ASP A 133 7.21 2.84 -1.58
C ASP A 133 6.46 1.56 -1.26
N VAL A 134 5.39 1.67 -0.47
CA VAL A 134 4.54 0.56 -0.07
C VAL A 134 3.08 0.96 -0.25
N VAL A 135 2.30 0.10 -0.92
CA VAL A 135 0.88 0.34 -1.20
C VAL A 135 0.03 -0.81 -0.67
N LEU A 136 -0.92 -0.48 0.20
CA LEU A 136 -1.89 -1.39 0.80
C LEU A 136 -3.20 -1.28 0.04
N LEU A 137 -3.52 -2.28 -0.77
CA LEU A 137 -4.72 -2.29 -1.61
C LEU A 137 -5.84 -3.13 -0.99
N GLN A 138 -7.06 -2.60 -0.98
CA GLN A 138 -8.28 -3.30 -0.59
C GLN A 138 -9.24 -3.40 -1.77
N GLU A 139 -10.18 -4.36 -1.68
CA GLU A 139 -11.11 -4.71 -2.76
C GLU A 139 -10.43 -5.15 -4.05
N VAL A 140 -9.38 -5.97 -3.90
CA VAL A 140 -8.62 -6.46 -5.04
C VAL A 140 -9.24 -7.76 -5.54
N ASP A 141 -9.57 -7.79 -6.82
CA ASP A 141 -10.12 -8.96 -7.51
C ASP A 141 -9.01 -9.77 -8.19
N ARG A 142 -9.20 -11.09 -8.26
CA ARG A 142 -8.40 -11.98 -9.10
C ARG A 142 -9.32 -12.89 -9.89
N PHE A 143 -9.25 -12.84 -11.22
CA PHE A 143 -10.06 -13.67 -12.11
C PHE A 143 -11.59 -13.51 -11.94
N ARG A 144 -12.07 -12.33 -11.53
CA ARG A 144 -13.50 -12.02 -11.43
C ARG A 144 -14.01 -11.44 -12.74
N ALA A 145 -15.21 -11.85 -13.17
CA ALA A 145 -15.84 -11.38 -14.39
C ALA A 145 -16.10 -9.87 -14.34
N ARG A 146 -16.57 -9.36 -13.19
CA ARG A 146 -16.80 -7.92 -12.99
C ARG A 146 -15.55 -7.07 -13.23
N SER A 147 -14.37 -7.67 -13.06
CA SER A 147 -13.07 -7.02 -13.16
C SER A 147 -12.24 -7.59 -14.33
N GLY A 148 -12.91 -7.97 -15.42
CA GLY A 148 -12.24 -8.38 -16.67
C GLY A 148 -11.43 -9.68 -16.59
N PHE A 149 -11.65 -10.50 -15.56
CA PHE A 149 -10.85 -11.71 -15.26
C PHE A 149 -9.36 -11.46 -15.04
N VAL A 150 -8.97 -10.23 -14.70
CA VAL A 150 -7.56 -9.86 -14.50
C VAL A 150 -7.03 -10.38 -13.15
N ASP A 151 -5.76 -10.76 -13.13
CA ASP A 151 -4.99 -10.91 -11.90
C ASP A 151 -4.47 -9.54 -11.46
N GLN A 152 -5.30 -8.77 -10.74
CA GLN A 152 -5.00 -7.38 -10.42
C GLN A 152 -3.70 -7.17 -9.62
N PRO A 153 -3.38 -7.98 -8.58
CA PRO A 153 -2.11 -7.83 -7.88
C PRO A 153 -0.91 -7.94 -8.81
N THR A 154 -0.87 -9.00 -9.63
CA THR A 154 0.22 -9.24 -10.58
C THR A 154 0.30 -8.12 -11.62
N TRP A 155 -0.85 -7.75 -12.19
CA TRP A 155 -0.92 -6.70 -13.21
C TRP A 155 -0.42 -5.35 -12.66
N LEU A 156 -0.90 -4.92 -11.49
CA LEU A 156 -0.49 -3.66 -10.87
C LEU A 156 0.99 -3.69 -10.47
N GLY A 157 1.47 -4.81 -9.89
CA GLY A 157 2.88 -4.98 -9.54
C GLY A 157 3.79 -4.82 -10.75
N THR A 158 3.52 -5.56 -11.83
CA THR A 158 4.27 -5.42 -13.10
C THR A 158 4.20 -4.01 -13.65
N ARG A 159 2.99 -3.41 -13.68
CA ARG A 159 2.77 -2.09 -14.27
C ARG A 159 3.49 -0.95 -13.53
N LEU A 160 3.66 -1.11 -12.23
CA LEU A 160 4.30 -0.13 -11.34
C LEU A 160 5.77 -0.44 -11.05
N GLY A 161 6.29 -1.60 -11.50
CA GLY A 161 7.64 -2.06 -11.16
C GLY A 161 7.79 -2.37 -9.67
N MET A 162 6.74 -2.90 -9.04
CA MET A 162 6.68 -3.21 -7.61
C MET A 162 6.47 -4.71 -7.39
N ASN A 163 7.06 -5.23 -6.31
CA ASN A 163 6.76 -6.58 -5.83
C ASN A 163 5.30 -6.63 -5.37
N ALA A 164 4.55 -7.67 -5.77
CA ALA A 164 3.16 -7.85 -5.39
C ALA A 164 2.98 -9.09 -4.52
N VAL A 165 2.25 -8.96 -3.41
CA VAL A 165 1.78 -10.09 -2.60
C VAL A 165 0.27 -9.99 -2.38
N TYR A 166 -0.39 -11.14 -2.27
CA TYR A 166 -1.85 -11.20 -2.29
C TYR A 166 -2.43 -11.98 -1.10
N GLY A 167 -3.29 -11.29 -0.36
CA GLY A 167 -4.08 -11.81 0.74
C GLY A 167 -5.45 -12.27 0.25
N ARG A 168 -5.51 -13.49 -0.26
CA ARG A 168 -6.76 -14.12 -0.70
C ARG A 168 -7.71 -14.34 0.47
N ASN A 169 -8.86 -13.67 0.48
CA ASN A 169 -9.84 -13.75 1.58
C ASN A 169 -11.10 -14.54 1.17
N VAL A 170 -11.53 -14.42 -0.08
CA VAL A 170 -12.70 -15.11 -0.63
C VAL A 170 -12.30 -15.89 -1.87
N VAL A 171 -12.84 -17.11 -1.99
CA VAL A 171 -12.67 -17.98 -3.16
C VAL A 171 -14.03 -18.48 -3.61
N ARG A 172 -14.33 -18.30 -4.89
CA ARG A 172 -15.60 -18.70 -5.52
C ARG A 172 -15.34 -19.78 -6.57
N LEU A 173 -16.43 -20.30 -7.14
CA LEU A 173 -16.34 -21.12 -8.34
C LEU A 173 -15.84 -20.25 -9.51
N PRO A 174 -15.21 -20.83 -10.54
CA PRO A 174 -14.89 -20.10 -11.76
C PRO A 174 -16.14 -19.43 -12.34
N GLU A 175 -16.03 -18.15 -12.69
CA GLU A 175 -17.13 -17.38 -13.31
C GLU A 175 -17.18 -17.57 -14.84
N ARG A 176 -16.27 -18.39 -15.39
CA ARG A 176 -16.24 -18.83 -16.79
C ARG A 176 -15.71 -20.26 -16.86
N ARG A 177 -16.27 -21.10 -17.74
CA ARG A 177 -15.82 -22.48 -17.95
C ARG A 177 -14.32 -22.51 -18.31
N GLY A 178 -13.56 -23.37 -17.63
CA GLY A 178 -12.12 -23.50 -17.82
C GLY A 178 -11.26 -22.37 -17.25
N ALA A 179 -11.84 -21.37 -16.59
CA ALA A 179 -11.09 -20.31 -15.93
C ALA A 179 -10.62 -20.73 -14.52
N PRO A 180 -9.60 -20.05 -13.95
CA PRO A 180 -9.27 -20.19 -12.54
C PRO A 180 -10.45 -19.83 -11.62
N ARG A 181 -10.35 -20.22 -10.35
CA ARG A 181 -11.31 -19.78 -9.33
C ARG A 181 -11.28 -18.27 -9.20
N ALA A 182 -12.46 -17.68 -9.10
CA ALA A 182 -12.66 -16.27 -8.82
C ALA A 182 -12.25 -15.97 -7.36
N GLU A 183 -11.38 -14.99 -7.15
CA GLU A 183 -10.87 -14.62 -5.83
C GLU A 183 -11.08 -13.13 -5.55
N TYR A 184 -11.15 -12.79 -4.26
CA TYR A 184 -11.22 -11.41 -3.77
C TYR A 184 -10.46 -11.29 -2.44
N GLY A 185 -9.80 -10.15 -2.24
CA GLY A 185 -9.02 -9.93 -1.03
C GLY A 185 -8.30 -8.59 -0.98
N THR A 186 -7.11 -8.62 -0.38
CA THR A 186 -6.21 -7.48 -0.23
C THR A 186 -4.89 -7.76 -0.95
N ALA A 187 -4.19 -6.73 -1.40
CA ALA A 187 -2.86 -6.86 -1.97
C ALA A 187 -1.89 -5.86 -1.34
N LEU A 188 -0.61 -6.19 -1.35
CA LEU A 188 0.44 -5.25 -0.96
C LEU A 188 1.43 -5.16 -2.12
N LEU A 189 1.70 -3.93 -2.55
CA LEU A 189 2.73 -3.62 -3.54
C LEU A 189 3.91 -2.94 -2.84
N SER A 190 5.14 -3.30 -3.20
CA SER A 190 6.33 -2.77 -2.53
C SER A 190 7.51 -2.58 -3.49
N ARG A 191 8.14 -1.40 -3.45
CA ARG A 191 9.47 -1.17 -4.02
C ARG A 191 10.56 -1.86 -3.20
N LEU A 192 10.36 -1.95 -1.89
CA LEU A 192 11.24 -2.65 -0.97
C LEU A 192 11.16 -4.17 -1.21
N PRO A 193 12.29 -4.91 -1.07
CA PRO A 193 12.28 -6.37 -1.16
C PRO A 193 11.33 -7.00 -0.14
N VAL A 194 10.51 -7.96 -0.61
CA VAL A 194 9.64 -8.75 0.27
C VAL A 194 10.41 -9.97 0.77
N ARG A 195 10.74 -10.01 2.06
CA ARG A 195 11.46 -11.15 2.67
C ARG A 195 10.54 -12.34 2.93
N ARG A 196 9.31 -12.09 3.37
CA ARG A 196 8.28 -13.10 3.62
C ARG A 196 6.90 -12.45 3.66
N TRP A 197 5.85 -13.22 3.43
CA TRP A 197 4.48 -12.77 3.61
C TRP A 197 3.56 -13.91 4.03
N GLU A 198 2.47 -13.57 4.72
CA GLU A 198 1.41 -14.51 5.11
C GLU A 198 0.06 -13.80 5.12
N ASN A 199 -1.04 -14.53 4.87
CA ASN A 199 -2.39 -14.02 5.09
C ASN A 199 -3.08 -14.82 6.20
N ARG A 200 -3.73 -14.12 7.14
CA ARG A 200 -4.48 -14.76 8.23
C ARG A 200 -5.94 -14.33 8.19
N MET A 201 -6.83 -15.31 8.14
CA MET A 201 -8.27 -15.05 8.19
C MET A 201 -8.66 -14.44 9.54
N LEU A 202 -9.45 -13.38 9.48
CA LEU A 202 -10.00 -12.72 10.67
C LEU A 202 -11.36 -13.33 11.05
N PRO A 203 -11.80 -13.16 12.32
CA PRO A 203 -13.12 -13.59 12.76
C PRO A 203 -14.24 -13.09 11.84
N ARG A 204 -15.23 -13.95 11.61
CA ARG A 204 -16.35 -13.72 10.68
C ARG A 204 -17.64 -14.23 11.31
N GLN A 205 -18.73 -13.47 11.19
CA GLN A 205 -20.07 -13.97 11.53
C GLN A 205 -20.69 -14.70 10.33
N ARG A 206 -21.60 -15.65 10.59
CA ARG A 206 -22.31 -16.37 9.53
C ARG A 206 -23.00 -15.39 8.57
N GLY A 207 -22.89 -15.66 7.27
CA GLY A 207 -23.47 -14.82 6.21
C GLY A 207 -22.67 -13.57 5.86
N GLN A 208 -21.57 -13.28 6.57
CA GLN A 208 -20.67 -12.18 6.23
C GLN A 208 -19.57 -12.64 5.27
N GLU A 209 -19.01 -11.68 4.55
CA GLU A 209 -17.81 -11.92 3.75
C GLU A 209 -16.60 -12.24 4.63
N GLN A 210 -15.72 -13.13 4.16
CA GLN A 210 -14.47 -13.43 4.86
C GLN A 210 -13.48 -12.28 4.70
N ARG A 211 -12.88 -11.86 5.81
CA ARG A 211 -11.82 -10.85 5.86
C ARG A 211 -10.51 -11.47 6.31
N GLY A 212 -9.39 -10.82 5.99
CA GLY A 212 -8.06 -11.27 6.38
C GLY A 212 -7.13 -10.14 6.76
N LEU A 213 -5.98 -10.53 7.31
CA LEU A 213 -4.86 -9.67 7.62
C LEU A 213 -3.66 -10.19 6.83
N LEU A 214 -3.37 -9.50 5.73
CA LEU A 214 -2.17 -9.74 4.93
C LEU A 214 -1.00 -9.07 5.64
N ARG A 215 0.05 -9.86 5.93
CA ARG A 215 1.30 -9.38 6.49
C ARG A 215 2.41 -9.61 5.48
N ALA A 216 3.25 -8.61 5.25
CA ALA A 216 4.57 -8.77 4.64
C ALA A 216 5.65 -8.29 5.61
N THR A 217 6.81 -8.92 5.57
CA THR A 217 8.03 -8.36 6.17
C THR A 217 8.90 -7.87 5.02
N LEU A 218 9.12 -6.57 4.98
CA LEU A 218 9.89 -5.87 3.97
C LEU A 218 11.31 -5.61 4.47
N ASP A 219 12.24 -5.47 3.53
CA ASP A 219 13.61 -5.03 3.78
C ASP A 219 13.72 -3.51 3.64
N LEU A 220 13.81 -2.80 4.77
CA LEU A 220 14.03 -1.37 4.81
C LEU A 220 15.50 -1.10 5.19
N ALA A 221 16.35 -0.90 4.18
CA ALA A 221 17.78 -0.65 4.35
C ALA A 221 18.47 -1.68 5.26
N GLY A 222 18.25 -2.98 5.02
CA GLY A 222 18.80 -4.08 5.79
C GLY A 222 17.99 -4.45 7.05
N ARG A 223 17.08 -3.59 7.49
CA ARG A 223 16.25 -3.79 8.69
C ARG A 223 14.85 -4.30 8.35
N PRO A 224 14.25 -5.17 9.16
CA PRO A 224 12.89 -5.64 8.91
C PRO A 224 11.85 -4.55 9.22
N LEU A 225 10.94 -4.33 8.28
CA LEU A 225 9.70 -3.59 8.46
C LEU A 225 8.52 -4.54 8.30
N ASP A 226 7.67 -4.68 9.32
CA ASP A 226 6.42 -5.43 9.18
C ASP A 226 5.30 -4.54 8.65
N VAL A 227 4.59 -4.98 7.63
CA VAL A 227 3.49 -4.23 7.04
C VAL A 227 2.24 -5.10 7.01
N TYR A 228 1.14 -4.56 7.52
CA TYR A 228 -0.14 -5.24 7.65
C TYR A 228 -1.21 -4.49 6.85
N ASN A 229 -1.92 -5.22 6.00
CA ASN A 229 -3.04 -4.73 5.21
C ASN A 229 -4.32 -5.52 5.56
N THR A 230 -5.41 -4.82 5.85
CA THR A 230 -6.71 -5.44 6.08
C THR A 230 -7.86 -4.64 5.46
N HIS A 231 -9.01 -5.30 5.31
CA HIS A 231 -10.28 -4.67 4.99
C HIS A 231 -11.31 -5.25 5.97
N LEU A 232 -11.76 -4.42 6.92
CA LEU A 232 -12.65 -4.88 7.98
C LEU A 232 -14.11 -4.98 7.50
N GLN A 233 -14.95 -5.59 8.33
CA GLN A 233 -16.36 -5.74 7.99
C GLN A 233 -17.13 -4.41 8.03
N HIS A 234 -17.90 -4.12 6.98
CA HIS A 234 -18.63 -2.85 6.81
C HIS A 234 -19.93 -2.77 7.63
N THR A 235 -20.57 -3.89 7.96
CA THR A 235 -21.93 -3.89 8.55
C THR A 235 -22.01 -3.63 10.05
N ARG A 236 -21.29 -4.39 10.89
CA ARG A 236 -21.46 -4.38 12.36
C ARG A 236 -20.18 -3.99 13.09
N GLY A 237 -20.26 -3.06 14.05
CA GLY A 237 -19.11 -2.63 14.85
C GLY A 237 -18.53 -3.72 15.76
N THR A 238 -19.37 -4.60 16.31
CA THR A 238 -18.94 -5.66 17.25
C THR A 238 -17.99 -6.67 16.60
N ILE A 239 -18.22 -7.06 15.34
CA ILE A 239 -17.31 -7.94 14.61
C ILE A 239 -16.00 -7.21 14.27
N ARG A 240 -16.02 -5.91 13.95
CA ARG A 240 -14.78 -5.12 13.76
C ARG A 240 -13.91 -5.09 15.01
N ILE A 241 -14.51 -4.96 16.20
CA ILE A 241 -13.77 -5.06 17.48
C ILE A 241 -13.09 -6.43 17.59
N ALA A 242 -13.80 -7.52 17.31
CA ALA A 242 -13.22 -8.87 17.37
C ALA A 242 -12.08 -9.05 16.33
N GLN A 243 -12.24 -8.48 15.13
CA GLN A 243 -11.23 -8.48 14.07
C GLN A 243 -9.97 -7.70 14.48
N LEU A 244 -10.11 -6.49 15.04
CA LEU A 244 -8.96 -5.70 15.51
C LEU A 244 -8.29 -6.32 16.74
N LYS A 245 -9.05 -6.97 17.64
CA LYS A 245 -8.45 -7.76 18.73
C LYS A 245 -7.65 -8.96 18.19
N ALA A 246 -8.12 -9.61 17.13
CA ALA A 246 -7.36 -10.67 16.47
C ALA A 246 -6.10 -10.12 15.78
N ALA A 247 -6.20 -8.98 15.09
CA ALA A 247 -5.06 -8.30 14.48
C ALA A 247 -3.99 -7.93 15.54
N ARG A 248 -4.40 -7.35 16.68
CA ARG A 248 -3.51 -7.06 17.80
C ARG A 248 -2.71 -8.28 18.25
N ARG A 249 -3.38 -9.43 18.43
CA ARG A 249 -2.70 -10.69 18.83
C ARG A 249 -1.74 -11.18 17.76
N ILE A 250 -2.04 -10.96 16.47
CA ILE A 250 -1.15 -11.31 15.37
C ILE A 250 0.08 -10.40 15.40
N VAL A 251 -0.10 -9.08 15.43
CA VAL A 251 0.99 -8.10 15.52
C VAL A 251 1.91 -8.42 16.71
N ALA A 252 1.37 -8.60 17.91
CA ALA A 252 2.15 -8.91 19.11
C ALA A 252 2.97 -10.21 19.01
N ARG A 253 2.52 -11.22 18.24
CA ARG A 253 3.26 -12.47 18.03
C ARG A 253 4.27 -12.41 16.89
N ARG A 254 4.12 -11.44 15.99
CA ARG A 254 4.76 -11.45 14.68
C ARG A 254 5.79 -10.35 14.52
N SER A 255 5.54 -9.18 15.11
CA SER A 255 6.49 -8.10 15.22
C SER A 255 7.20 -8.24 16.56
N GLY A 256 8.50 -8.51 16.50
CA GLY A 256 9.32 -8.62 17.72
C GLY A 256 9.42 -7.28 18.45
N PRO A 257 9.88 -7.27 19.72
CA PRO A 257 10.17 -6.04 20.42
C PRO A 257 11.08 -5.13 19.57
N GLY A 258 10.73 -3.84 19.45
CA GLY A 258 11.53 -2.90 18.67
C GLY A 258 11.36 -2.99 17.14
N THR A 259 10.59 -3.95 16.62
CA THR A 259 10.37 -4.06 15.16
C THR A 259 9.41 -2.96 14.69
N PRO A 260 9.82 -2.07 13.76
CA PRO A 260 8.91 -1.08 13.19
C PRO A 260 7.81 -1.80 12.40
N PHE A 261 6.57 -1.32 12.51
CA PHE A 261 5.48 -1.83 11.69
C PHE A 261 4.47 -0.77 11.30
N VAL A 262 3.77 -1.05 10.20
CA VAL A 262 2.59 -0.32 9.74
C VAL A 262 1.38 -1.25 9.69
N LEU A 263 0.22 -0.78 10.13
CA LEU A 263 -1.08 -1.42 9.95
C LEU A 263 -2.01 -0.46 9.23
N GLY A 264 -2.43 -0.80 8.02
CA GLY A 264 -3.34 0.03 7.26
C GLY A 264 -4.43 -0.73 6.52
N GLY A 265 -5.29 0.06 5.89
CA GLY A 265 -6.42 -0.41 5.09
C GLY A 265 -7.73 0.28 5.43
N ASP A 266 -8.79 -0.15 4.75
CA ASP A 266 -10.17 0.24 5.05
C ASP A 266 -10.65 -0.49 6.32
N LEU A 267 -10.68 0.25 7.42
CA LEU A 267 -11.12 -0.26 8.71
C LEU A 267 -12.63 -0.17 8.90
N ASN A 268 -13.38 0.45 7.98
CA ASN A 268 -14.82 0.66 8.07
C ASN A 268 -15.25 1.25 9.44
N ALA A 269 -14.39 2.07 10.03
CA ALA A 269 -14.47 2.53 11.41
C ALA A 269 -14.05 4.00 11.47
N THR A 270 -14.90 4.87 12.02
CA THR A 270 -14.58 6.28 12.24
C THR A 270 -13.62 6.46 13.43
N PRO A 271 -12.96 7.64 13.55
CA PRO A 271 -11.99 7.93 14.61
C PRO A 271 -12.52 7.67 16.03
N ASP A 272 -13.80 7.99 16.27
CA ASP A 272 -14.44 7.88 17.58
C ASP A 272 -15.12 6.52 17.81
N SER A 273 -15.02 5.60 16.85
CA SER A 273 -15.70 4.32 16.98
C SER A 273 -15.02 3.41 18.02
N PRO A 274 -15.80 2.60 18.77
CA PRO A 274 -15.23 1.63 19.70
C PRO A 274 -14.28 0.62 19.04
N ALA A 275 -14.49 0.34 17.75
CA ALA A 275 -13.60 -0.51 16.97
C ALA A 275 -12.20 0.12 16.86
N LEU A 276 -12.11 1.39 16.42
CA LEU A 276 -10.81 2.05 16.32
C LEU A 276 -10.17 2.24 17.71
N GLY A 277 -10.95 2.41 18.78
CA GLY A 277 -10.43 2.41 20.14
C GLY A 277 -9.55 1.20 20.50
N VAL A 278 -9.73 0.05 19.86
CA VAL A 278 -8.88 -1.15 20.06
C VAL A 278 -7.44 -0.90 19.59
N THR A 279 -7.23 -0.12 18.52
CA THR A 279 -5.90 0.11 17.93
C THR A 279 -5.00 0.92 18.85
N ARG A 280 -5.55 1.84 19.63
CA ARG A 280 -4.81 2.69 20.59
C ARG A 280 -3.93 1.91 21.56
N SER A 281 -4.23 0.63 21.81
CA SER A 281 -3.41 -0.24 22.67
C SER A 281 -2.16 -0.82 22.01
N PHE A 282 -1.98 -0.67 20.69
CA PHE A 282 -0.86 -1.27 19.97
C PHE A 282 -0.38 -0.53 18.72
N ALA A 283 -1.18 0.34 18.11
CA ALA A 283 -0.83 1.10 16.92
C ALA A 283 -1.32 2.56 17.05
N LEU A 284 -0.50 3.49 16.57
CA LEU A 284 -0.72 4.93 16.65
C LEU A 284 -1.34 5.44 15.35
N ASP A 285 -2.26 6.39 15.48
CA ASP A 285 -2.81 7.15 14.35
C ASP A 285 -1.93 8.39 14.13
N PRO A 286 -1.30 8.57 12.96
CA PRO A 286 -0.45 9.73 12.71
C PRO A 286 -1.27 11.01 12.49
N TRP A 287 -2.57 10.88 12.19
CA TRP A 287 -3.40 11.99 11.76
C TRP A 287 -3.47 13.16 12.76
N PRO A 288 -3.62 12.94 14.08
CA PRO A 288 -3.65 14.03 15.05
C PRO A 288 -2.34 14.83 15.18
N VAL A 289 -1.23 14.31 14.65
CA VAL A 289 0.11 14.92 14.79
C VAL A 289 0.56 15.59 13.50
N VAL A 290 0.37 14.93 12.36
CA VAL A 290 0.90 15.38 11.06
C VAL A 290 -0.13 15.36 9.92
N GLY A 291 -1.41 15.19 10.24
CA GLY A 291 -2.50 15.11 9.26
C GLY A 291 -2.90 16.47 8.69
N GLU A 292 -3.11 16.52 7.38
CA GLU A 292 -3.65 17.68 6.68
C GLU A 292 -5.18 17.65 6.65
N GLY A 293 -5.82 18.60 7.33
CA GLY A 293 -7.28 18.70 7.41
C GLY A 293 -7.93 17.50 8.14
N GLU A 294 -9.20 17.24 7.85
CA GLU A 294 -9.98 16.22 8.58
C GLU A 294 -9.67 14.77 8.16
N GLY A 295 -8.95 14.57 7.06
CA GLY A 295 -8.59 13.24 6.56
C GLY A 295 -9.74 12.38 6.10
N LEU A 296 -10.86 12.99 5.71
CA LEU A 296 -12.02 12.25 5.25
C LEU A 296 -11.72 11.51 3.93
N THR A 297 -12.08 10.23 3.88
CA THR A 297 -11.73 9.33 2.76
C THR A 297 -12.93 8.91 1.94
N VAL A 298 -14.14 8.88 2.53
CA VAL A 298 -15.34 8.40 1.81
C VAL A 298 -16.52 9.35 1.94
N PRO A 299 -17.33 9.51 0.88
CA PRO A 299 -17.03 9.17 -0.51
C PRO A 299 -15.90 10.03 -1.10
N ALA A 300 -15.14 9.55 -2.10
CA ALA A 300 -13.95 10.22 -2.62
C ALA A 300 -14.18 11.66 -3.08
N ARG A 301 -15.33 11.92 -3.73
CA ARG A 301 -15.66 13.23 -4.32
C ARG A 301 -16.03 14.27 -3.27
N VAL A 302 -16.94 13.93 -2.35
CA VAL A 302 -17.42 14.82 -1.27
C VAL A 302 -17.32 14.03 0.04
N PRO A 303 -16.13 13.97 0.66
CA PRO A 303 -15.87 13.03 1.73
C PRO A 303 -16.53 13.52 3.02
N ARG A 304 -17.02 12.56 3.81
CA ARG A 304 -17.79 12.78 5.05
C ARG A 304 -17.28 11.97 6.23
N ARG A 305 -16.50 10.92 5.96
CA ARG A 305 -15.97 10.01 6.99
C ARG A 305 -14.54 9.64 6.67
N ARG A 306 -13.71 9.53 7.70
CA ARG A 306 -12.40 8.88 7.65
C ARG A 306 -12.54 7.44 8.10
N ILE A 307 -12.34 6.50 7.19
CA ILE A 307 -12.41 5.06 7.50
C ILE A 307 -11.20 4.26 6.99
N ASP A 308 -10.33 4.89 6.23
CA ASP A 308 -9.07 4.32 5.75
C ASP A 308 -7.92 4.89 6.57
N TYR A 309 -6.93 4.05 6.87
CA TYR A 309 -5.85 4.39 7.81
C TYR A 309 -4.51 3.84 7.36
N VAL A 310 -3.45 4.51 7.80
CA VAL A 310 -2.08 3.99 7.87
C VAL A 310 -1.62 4.24 9.30
N LEU A 311 -1.82 3.25 10.17
CA LEU A 311 -1.40 3.28 11.57
C LEU A 311 0.03 2.74 11.69
N HIS A 312 0.75 3.13 12.73
CA HIS A 312 2.15 2.75 12.88
C HIS A 312 2.52 2.34 14.31
N SER A 313 3.65 1.64 14.44
CA SER A 313 4.26 1.39 15.74
C SER A 313 5.00 2.64 16.25
N PRO A 314 5.31 2.72 17.55
CA PRO A 314 6.08 3.84 18.12
C PRO A 314 7.51 3.99 17.56
N HIS A 315 7.99 3.02 16.78
CA HIS A 315 9.34 3.02 16.19
C HIS A 315 9.41 3.69 14.82
N LEU A 316 8.28 4.21 14.32
CA LEU A 316 8.19 5.00 13.10
C LEU A 316 7.72 6.41 13.46
N LEU A 317 8.45 7.42 12.96
CA LEU A 317 8.13 8.82 13.16
C LEU A 317 7.42 9.35 11.92
N PRO A 318 6.11 9.65 11.98
CA PRO A 318 5.40 10.20 10.84
C PRO A 318 5.75 11.68 10.66
N THR A 319 5.94 12.11 9.40
CA THR A 319 6.26 13.50 9.05
C THR A 319 5.16 14.20 8.27
N SER A 320 4.29 13.45 7.60
CA SER A 320 3.10 13.98 6.91
C SER A 320 2.03 12.91 6.77
N ALA A 321 0.76 13.31 6.78
CA ALA A 321 -0.38 12.45 6.45
C ALA A 321 -1.42 13.20 5.60
N GLN A 322 -1.83 12.61 4.47
CA GLN A 322 -2.70 13.24 3.47
C GLN A 322 -3.77 12.28 2.96
N ALA A 323 -4.94 12.83 2.63
CA ALA A 323 -6.05 12.10 2.00
C ALA A 323 -6.16 12.53 0.52
N LEU A 324 -5.70 11.67 -0.37
CA LEU A 324 -5.52 11.93 -1.79
C LEU A 324 -6.74 11.51 -2.59
N ARG A 325 -7.35 12.47 -3.29
CA ARG A 325 -8.55 12.22 -4.08
C ARG A 325 -8.26 11.30 -5.26
N SER A 326 -9.01 10.19 -5.35
CA SER A 326 -9.07 9.36 -6.56
C SER A 326 -10.13 9.89 -7.53
N ALA A 327 -9.88 9.74 -8.83
CA ALA A 327 -10.84 9.99 -9.90
C ALA A 327 -11.62 8.74 -10.31
N ILE A 328 -11.26 7.56 -9.77
CA ILE A 328 -11.87 6.28 -10.13
C ILE A 328 -12.51 5.56 -8.93
N SER A 329 -11.85 5.56 -7.78
CA SER A 329 -12.37 4.89 -6.59
C SER A 329 -13.37 5.78 -5.85
N ASP A 330 -14.28 5.14 -5.12
CA ASP A 330 -15.17 5.78 -4.15
C ASP A 330 -14.47 6.08 -2.82
N HIS A 331 -13.21 5.68 -2.66
CA HIS A 331 -12.32 6.05 -1.56
C HIS A 331 -11.22 7.02 -2.01
N ARG A 332 -10.83 7.94 -1.12
CA ARG A 332 -9.53 8.63 -1.21
C ARG A 332 -8.44 7.70 -0.68
N ALA A 333 -7.25 7.77 -1.26
CA ALA A 333 -6.10 7.08 -0.72
C ALA A 333 -5.53 7.85 0.49
N VAL A 334 -4.97 7.13 1.46
CA VAL A 334 -4.28 7.72 2.61
C VAL A 334 -2.79 7.55 2.43
N ARG A 335 -2.06 8.66 2.32
CA ARG A 335 -0.59 8.69 2.18
C ARG A 335 0.02 9.16 3.50
N VAL A 336 0.96 8.39 4.04
CA VAL A 336 1.73 8.78 5.22
C VAL A 336 3.21 8.63 4.92
N THR A 337 3.98 9.66 5.21
CA THR A 337 5.44 9.65 5.12
C THR A 337 6.02 9.44 6.51
N PHE A 338 7.01 8.56 6.61
CA PHE A 338 7.76 8.33 7.84
C PHE A 338 9.24 8.66 7.63
N ASP A 339 9.89 9.17 8.66
CA ASP A 339 11.35 9.23 8.68
C ASP A 339 11.93 7.82 8.77
N VAL A 340 12.98 7.57 7.99
CA VAL A 340 13.77 6.35 8.07
C VAL A 340 15.10 6.75 8.70
N PRO A 341 15.37 6.35 9.96
CA PRO A 341 16.67 6.60 10.55
C PRO A 341 17.72 5.91 9.69
N ARG A 342 18.62 6.70 9.10
CA ARG A 342 19.80 6.14 8.44
C ARG A 342 20.57 5.34 9.50
N PRO A 343 20.97 4.09 9.21
CA PRO A 343 21.97 3.42 10.03
C PRO A 343 23.10 4.43 10.27
N GLY A 344 23.36 4.74 11.54
CA GLY A 344 24.44 5.68 11.84
C GLY A 344 25.73 5.12 11.26
N CYS A 345 26.39 5.86 10.36
CA CYS A 345 27.84 5.75 10.26
C CYS A 345 28.34 6.05 11.69
N GLY A 346 28.74 5.00 12.40
CA GLY A 346 29.19 5.11 13.79
C GLY A 346 30.29 6.16 13.89
N ARG A 347 30.20 7.02 14.90
CA ARG A 347 31.39 7.72 15.41
C ARG A 347 32.11 6.79 16.38
#